data_AF-A0A2N3AVZ3-F1
#
_entry.id   AF-A0A2N3AVZ3-F1
#
_cell.length_a   1.000
_cell.length_b   1.000
_cell.length_c   1.000
_cell.angle_alpha   90.00
_cell.angle_beta   90.00
_cell.angle_gamma   90.00
#
_symmetry.space_group_name_H-M   'P 1'
#
loop_
_entity.id
_entity.type
_entity.pdbx_description
1 polymer ?
#
loop_
_entity_poly.entity_id
_entity_poly.type
_entity_poly.pdbx_seq_one_letter_code
_entity_poly.pdbx_strand_id
1 'polypeptide(L)'
;FQIHDPTTLDRQGNDLGPSYRSGIYYTSDSQKAVALDTIADVDASGLWPGKVVTEVKPAGDFWQAEPEHQDYLQRRPDGYTCHFPRPNWKLPQNAKG
;
A
#
# COMPACT_ATOMS: atom_id res chain seq x y z
N PHE A 1 -1.95 2.35 -3.55
CA PHE A 1 -3.26 2.70 -2.96
C PHE A 1 -4.46 1.97 -3.57
N GLN A 2 -4.42 1.50 -4.83
CA GLN A 2 -5.58 0.87 -5.46
C GLN A 2 -5.87 -0.59 -5.03
N ILE A 3 -4.84 -1.33 -4.60
CA ILE A 3 -4.93 -2.80 -4.41
C ILE A 3 -5.06 -3.25 -2.95
N HIS A 4 -4.95 -2.33 -1.99
CA HIS A 4 -5.02 -2.58 -0.56
C HIS A 4 -5.72 -1.40 0.11
N ASP A 5 -6.42 -1.63 1.21
CA ASP A 5 -7.02 -0.56 2.01
C ASP A 5 -5.93 0.15 2.83
N PRO A 6 -5.63 1.44 2.57
CA PRO A 6 -4.60 2.19 3.27
C PRO A 6 -5.12 2.88 4.55
N THR A 7 -6.38 2.66 4.94
CA THR A 7 -7.05 3.36 6.06
C THR A 7 -7.21 2.47 7.30
N THR A 8 -6.85 1.19 7.22
CA THR A 8 -6.89 0.26 8.34
C THR A 8 -5.53 0.12 9.01
N LEU A 9 -5.44 0.52 10.28
CA LEU A 9 -4.22 0.39 11.07
C LEU A 9 -3.97 -1.09 11.41
N ASP A 10 -2.74 -1.56 11.16
CA ASP A 10 -2.28 -2.92 11.50
C ASP A 10 -3.25 -4.04 11.06
N ARG A 11 -3.84 -3.88 9.88
CA ARG A 11 -4.81 -4.82 9.30
C ARG A 11 -4.88 -4.67 7.78
N GLN A 12 -5.08 -5.78 7.08
CA GLN A 12 -5.54 -5.80 5.68
C GLN A 12 -6.57 -6.91 5.47
N GLY A 13 -7.82 -6.55 5.17
CA GLY A 13 -8.89 -7.53 5.00
C GLY A 13 -9.11 -8.40 6.26
N ASN A 14 -8.87 -9.71 6.12
CA ASN A 14 -8.98 -10.69 7.20
C ASN A 14 -7.68 -10.83 8.03
N ASP A 15 -6.59 -10.25 7.56
CA ASP A 15 -5.27 -10.38 8.17
C ASP A 15 -5.04 -9.27 9.20
N LEU A 16 -4.75 -9.66 10.46
CA LEU A 16 -4.70 -8.77 11.64
C LEU A 16 -3.33 -8.79 12.30
N GLY A 17 -2.82 -7.61 12.64
CA GLY A 17 -1.55 -7.40 13.33
C GLY A 17 -0.58 -6.51 12.55
N PRO A 18 0.51 -6.06 13.20
CA PRO A 18 1.44 -5.10 12.63
C PRO A 18 2.16 -5.62 11.38
N SER A 19 2.24 -6.94 11.19
CA SER A 19 2.76 -7.56 9.96
C SER A 19 1.96 -7.20 8.70
N TYR A 20 0.72 -6.75 8.84
CA TYR A 20 -0.20 -6.44 7.74
C TYR A 20 -0.47 -4.93 7.59
N ARG A 21 0.35 -4.08 8.22
CA ARG A 21 0.23 -2.62 8.14
C ARG A 21 0.51 -2.10 6.73
N SER A 22 -0.10 -0.97 6.39
CA SER A 22 0.27 -0.20 5.19
C SER A 22 1.56 0.59 5.45
N GLY A 23 2.57 0.43 4.59
CA GLY A 23 3.84 1.16 4.71
C GLY A 23 4.51 1.44 3.37
N ILE A 24 5.18 2.59 3.29
CA ILE A 24 6.05 3.02 2.19
C ILE A 24 7.45 3.28 2.76
N TYR A 25 8.44 2.55 2.26
CA TYR A 25 9.83 2.67 2.68
C TYR A 25 10.66 3.32 1.58
N TYR A 26 11.02 4.59 1.75
CA TYR A 26 11.68 5.39 0.72
C TYR A 26 13.20 5.22 0.72
N THR A 27 13.82 5.21 -0.46
CA THR A 27 15.29 5.15 -0.63
C THR A 27 15.90 6.49 -1.04
N SER A 28 15.07 7.52 -1.24
CA SER A 28 15.52 8.88 -1.57
C SER A 28 14.49 9.93 -1.11
N ASP A 29 14.94 11.17 -0.98
CA ASP A 29 14.06 12.29 -0.65
C ASP A 29 13.02 12.57 -1.74
N SER A 30 13.36 12.30 -3.00
CA SER A 30 12.41 12.40 -4.11
C SER A 30 11.27 11.38 -3.96
N GLN A 31 11.57 10.13 -3.61
CA GLN A 31 10.53 9.13 -3.34
C GLN A 31 9.70 9.50 -2.10
N LYS A 32 10.33 10.03 -1.04
CA LYS A 32 9.62 10.54 0.14
C LYS A 32 8.62 11.62 -0.24
N ALA A 33 9.04 12.61 -1.03
CA ALA A 33 8.18 13.69 -1.49
C ALA A 33 7.00 13.16 -2.32
N VAL A 34 7.26 12.28 -3.29
CA VAL A 34 6.20 11.66 -4.11
C VAL A 34 5.22 10.86 -3.25
N ALA A 35 5.71 10.10 -2.26
CA ALA A 35 4.84 9.34 -1.37
C ALA A 35 3.91 10.25 -0.55
N LEU A 36 4.45 11.33 0.02
CA LEU A 36 3.67 12.29 0.80
C LEU A 36 2.67 13.05 -0.07
N ASP A 37 3.07 13.51 -1.25
CA ASP A 37 2.18 14.15 -2.24
C ASP A 37 1.02 13.20 -2.61
N THR A 38 1.34 11.94 -2.91
CA THR A 38 0.33 10.96 -3.32
C THR A 38 -0.65 10.67 -2.18
N ILE A 39 -0.18 10.60 -0.93
CA ILE A 39 -1.06 10.47 0.24
C ILE A 39 -1.98 11.69 0.37
N ALA A 40 -1.44 12.89 0.18
CA ALA A 40 -2.24 14.11 0.21
C ALA A 40 -3.31 14.11 -0.88
N ASP A 41 -2.99 13.69 -2.11
CA ASP A 41 -3.95 13.55 -3.20
C ASP A 41 -5.03 12.51 -2.88
N VAL A 42 -4.64 11.37 -2.30
CA VAL A 42 -5.56 10.31 -1.87
C VAL A 42 -6.53 10.83 -0.80
N ASP A 43 -6.03 11.46 0.25
CA ASP A 43 -6.86 12.03 1.32
C ASP A 43 -7.77 13.14 0.79
N ALA A 44 -7.25 14.04 -0.06
CA ALA A 44 -8.01 15.14 -0.64
C ALA A 44 -9.11 14.66 -1.61
N SER A 45 -8.92 13.52 -2.26
CA SER A 45 -9.90 12.99 -3.23
C SER A 45 -11.22 12.54 -2.59
N GLY A 46 -11.20 12.13 -1.31
CA GLY A 46 -12.35 11.51 -0.65
C GLY A 46 -12.79 10.16 -1.24
N LEU A 47 -11.99 9.54 -2.13
CA LEU A 47 -12.34 8.28 -2.81
C LEU A 47 -12.08 7.02 -1.94
N TRP A 48 -11.25 7.16 -0.90
CA TRP A 48 -10.91 6.10 0.04
C TRP A 48 -11.82 6.13 1.28
N PRO A 49 -12.01 5.00 1.97
CA PRO A 49 -13.04 4.86 3.02
C PRO A 49 -12.71 5.62 4.32
N GLY A 50 -11.57 6.30 4.39
CA GLY A 50 -11.11 7.02 5.56
C GLY A 50 -9.76 7.70 5.33
N LYS A 51 -9.22 8.28 6.41
CA LYS A 51 -7.89 8.89 6.39
C LYS A 51 -6.81 7.83 6.16
N VAL A 52 -5.83 8.14 5.33
CA VAL A 52 -4.68 7.27 5.13
C VAL A 52 -3.86 7.14 6.42
N VAL A 53 -3.59 5.89 6.82
CA VAL A 53 -2.73 5.53 7.97
C VAL A 53 -1.40 4.91 7.52
N THR A 54 -1.10 5.00 6.23
CA THR A 54 0.14 4.45 5.64
C THR A 54 1.37 5.14 6.24
N GLU A 55 2.29 4.37 6.82
CA GLU A 55 3.55 4.94 7.30
C GLU A 55 4.48 5.30 6.14
N VAL A 56 5.25 6.38 6.31
CA VAL A 56 6.29 6.79 5.37
C VAL A 56 7.61 6.90 6.14
N LYS A 57 8.52 5.94 5.92
CA LYS A 57 9.77 5.81 6.68
C LYS A 57 10.96 5.59 5.75
N PRO A 58 12.20 5.97 6.14
CA PRO A 58 13.38 5.61 5.37
C PRO A 58 13.50 4.09 5.30
N ALA A 59 13.90 3.57 4.14
CA ALA A 59 14.23 2.16 4.00
C ALA A 59 15.42 1.81 4.90
N GLY A 60 15.28 0.74 5.69
CA GLY A 60 16.35 0.14 6.49
C GLY A 60 16.69 -1.25 5.96
N ASP A 61 17.06 -2.16 6.86
CA ASP A 61 17.32 -3.55 6.49
C ASP A 61 16.07 -4.22 5.91
N PHE A 62 16.27 -4.99 4.84
CA PHE A 62 15.25 -5.83 4.23
C PHE A 62 15.60 -7.31 4.41
N TRP A 63 14.88 -7.97 5.30
CA TRP A 63 15.06 -9.39 5.57
C TRP A 63 14.23 -10.20 4.57
N GLN A 64 14.91 -10.82 3.61
CA GLN A 64 14.25 -11.62 2.58
C GLN A 64 13.48 -12.79 3.22
N ALA A 65 12.20 -12.93 2.85
CA ALA A 65 11.38 -14.05 3.27
C ALA A 65 11.83 -15.38 2.64
N GLU A 66 11.47 -16.49 3.28
CA GLU A 66 11.81 -17.85 2.88
C GLU A 66 11.38 -18.17 1.44
N PRO A 67 12.07 -19.11 0.75
CA PRO A 67 11.78 -19.45 -0.64
C PRO A 67 10.32 -19.84 -0.91
N GLU A 68 9.62 -20.49 0.03
CA GLU A 68 8.21 -20.85 -0.15
C GLU A 68 7.25 -19.65 -0.23
N HIS A 69 7.67 -18.45 0.17
CA HIS A 69 6.88 -17.22 0.07
C HIS A 69 7.12 -16.47 -1.24
N GLN A 70 8.25 -16.71 -1.92
CA GLN A 70 8.60 -16.03 -3.16
C GLN A 70 7.78 -16.55 -4.34
N ASP A 71 7.19 -15.66 -5.14
CA ASP A 71 6.33 -16.01 -6.28
C ASP A 71 5.17 -16.97 -5.90
N TYR A 72 4.70 -16.91 -4.65
CA TYR A 72 3.67 -17.83 -4.13
C TYR A 72 2.43 -17.89 -5.03
N LEU A 73 1.85 -16.73 -5.40
CA LEU A 73 0.66 -16.68 -6.26
C LEU A 73 0.95 -17.01 -7.74
N GLN A 74 2.20 -16.99 -8.20
CA GLN A 74 2.54 -17.52 -9.52
C GLN A 74 2.55 -19.06 -9.50
N ARG A 75 3.07 -19.65 -8.41
CA ARG A 75 3.12 -21.11 -8.20
C ARG A 75 1.78 -21.69 -7.76
N ARG A 76 0.94 -20.89 -7.11
CA ARG A 76 -0.42 -21.22 -6.64
C ARG A 76 -1.39 -20.10 -7.06
N PRO A 77 -1.85 -20.09 -8.33
CA PRO A 77 -2.73 -19.03 -8.83
C PRO A 77 -4.09 -18.92 -8.11
N ASP A 78 -4.52 -20.00 -7.46
CA ASP A 78 -5.72 -20.10 -6.62
C ASP A 78 -5.43 -19.94 -5.12
N GLY A 79 -4.19 -19.58 -4.77
CA GLY A 79 -3.76 -19.34 -3.40
C GLY A 79 -4.47 -18.15 -2.74
N TYR A 80 -4.36 -18.07 -1.42
CA TYR A 80 -5.00 -17.01 -0.65
C TYR A 80 -4.51 -15.62 -1.05
N THR A 81 -5.44 -14.70 -1.30
CA THR A 81 -5.18 -13.27 -1.43
C THR A 81 -6.41 -12.45 -1.05
N CYS A 82 -6.20 -11.34 -0.37
CA CYS A 82 -7.21 -10.31 -0.11
C CYS A 82 -7.01 -9.04 -0.96
N HIS A 83 -6.02 -9.06 -1.87
CA HIS A 83 -5.64 -7.91 -2.69
C HIS A 83 -6.29 -7.96 -4.06
N PHE A 84 -6.95 -6.86 -4.45
CA PHE A 84 -7.56 -6.70 -5.77
C PHE A 84 -7.67 -5.20 -6.11
N PRO A 85 -7.61 -4.82 -7.40
CA PRO A 85 -7.77 -3.42 -7.79
C PRO A 85 -9.20 -2.95 -7.54
N ARG A 86 -9.37 -1.89 -6.74
CA ARG A 86 -10.65 -1.19 -6.59
C ARG A 86 -10.80 -0.18 -7.75
N PRO A 87 -11.80 -0.30 -8.65
CA PRO A 87 -11.91 0.59 -9.80
C PRO A 87 -12.13 2.07 -9.44
N ASN A 88 -12.78 2.32 -8.31
CA ASN A 88 -13.09 3.64 -7.75
C ASN A 88 -11.94 4.27 -6.95
N TRP A 89 -10.86 3.53 -6.68
CA TRP A 89 -9.68 4.02 -5.98
C TRP A 89 -8.62 4.51 -6.96
N LYS A 90 -8.98 5.52 -7.74
CA LYS A 90 -8.15 6.11 -8.80
C LYS A 90 -8.18 7.62 -8.71
N LEU A 91 -7.00 8.22 -8.55
CA LEU A 91 -6.86 9.67 -8.67
C LEU A 91 -7.11 10.11 -10.12
N PRO A 92 -7.76 11.26 -10.35
CA PRO A 92 -7.89 11.82 -11.69
C PRO A 92 -6.50 12.14 -12.26
N GLN A 93 -6.28 11.89 -13.56
CA GLN A 93 -4.98 12.05 -14.24
C GLN A 93 -4.44 13.50 -14.25
N ASN A 94 -5.21 14.48 -13.78
CA ASN A 94 -4.93 15.92 -13.91
C ASN A 94 -4.67 16.64 -12.58
N ALA A 95 -4.36 15.93 -11.49
CA ALA A 95 -4.11 16.54 -10.18
C ALA A 95 -2.82 17.41 -10.10
N LYS A 96 -2.04 17.48 -11.18
CA LYS A 96 -0.92 18.43 -11.32
C LYS A 96 -1.11 19.23 -12.61
N GLY A 97 -1.78 20.37 -12.49
CA GLY A 97 -1.90 21.43 -13.49
C GLY A 97 -1.53 22.76 -12.86
#